data_AF-A0A847IS25-F1
#
_entry.id   AF-A0A847IS25-F1
#
_cell.length_a   1.000
_cell.length_b   1.000
_cell.length_c   1.000
_cell.angle_alpha   90.00
_cell.angle_beta   90.00
_cell.angle_gamma   90.00
#
_symmetry.space_group_name_H-M   'P 1'
#
loop_
_entity.id
_entity.type
_entity.pdbx_description
1 polymer ?
#
loop_
_entity_poly.entity_id
_entity_poly.type
_entity_poly.pdbx_seq_one_letter_code
_entity_poly.pdbx_strand_id
1 'polypeptide(L)'
;MAVTAESKGVENPADHIVAVRSWSTITCVLAKNKVSANNIDKIRAFCHSRQFDPLLYPGIRPEEREVYNMLQDESFFRSTDLLLKGERETLFREYDFQIRPATDSRPYFSQFLKLGRLSKIREVFGSASMPFLEVGYLIVLLTMAQIFLASFLFIVLPLIFRKVPGKGKAGLLVFFSVIGIGYMFAEMVFIQQFTLFFGSPLYAASAVLSAMLFFSGIGSACSQKLVTGSVRLRLVAGVIAVLLALLALCLPALMRAAMGSPLPVKVLLCAMVIGPPAFLMGMMFPSAIRAIRQVSDGSLIPWAWAVNGSFSVISTALAAVISVEAGYQTVMLVAVAAYLLAGISTRFRLFSIFVK
;
A
#
# COMPACT_ATOMS: atom_id res chain seq x y z
N MET A 1 10.83 -14.06 12.85
CA MET A 1 11.96 -14.97 13.19
C MET A 1 11.60 -16.42 12.95
N ALA A 2 10.61 -17.01 13.63
CA ALA A 2 10.21 -18.41 13.40
C ALA A 2 9.85 -18.70 11.94
N VAL A 3 8.94 -17.91 11.36
CA VAL A 3 8.58 -17.99 9.94
C VAL A 3 9.79 -17.79 9.01
N THR A 4 10.73 -16.94 9.40
CA THR A 4 11.98 -16.72 8.65
C THR A 4 12.86 -17.98 8.66
N ALA A 5 12.99 -18.64 9.81
CA ALA A 5 13.76 -19.88 9.95
C ALA A 5 13.16 -21.00 9.08
N GLU A 6 11.84 -21.16 9.13
CA GLU A 6 11.11 -22.15 8.32
C GLU A 6 11.26 -21.88 6.82
N SER A 7 11.17 -20.62 6.40
CA SER A 7 11.40 -20.24 4.99
C SER A 7 12.81 -20.56 4.48
N LYS A 8 13.75 -20.81 5.40
CA LYS A 8 15.13 -21.24 5.12
C LYS A 8 15.35 -22.75 5.32
N GLY A 9 14.30 -23.53 5.54
CA GLY A 9 14.35 -24.99 5.67
C GLY A 9 14.65 -25.51 7.08
N VAL A 10 14.54 -24.68 8.12
CA VAL A 10 14.70 -25.14 9.51
C VAL A 10 13.42 -25.82 9.99
N GLU A 11 13.50 -27.12 10.31
CA GLU A 11 12.35 -27.91 10.80
C GLU A 11 11.86 -27.49 12.18
N ASN A 12 12.78 -27.15 13.10
CA ASN A 12 12.44 -26.73 14.46
C ASN A 12 13.02 -25.34 14.76
N PRO A 13 12.26 -24.25 14.53
CA PRO A 13 12.72 -22.89 14.79
C PRO A 13 13.12 -22.62 16.24
N ALA A 14 12.54 -23.35 17.20
CA ALA A 14 12.85 -23.18 18.62
C ALA A 14 14.32 -23.50 18.94
N ASP A 15 14.94 -24.42 18.17
CA ASP A 15 16.35 -24.81 18.32
C ASP A 15 17.33 -23.70 17.90
N HIS A 16 16.84 -22.68 17.20
CA HIS A 16 17.64 -21.63 16.55
C HIS A 16 17.36 -20.23 17.12
N ILE A 17 16.37 -20.07 17.99
CA ILE A 17 15.94 -18.78 18.51
C ILE A 17 16.34 -18.66 19.97
N VAL A 18 16.98 -17.53 20.30
CA VAL A 18 17.25 -17.11 21.67
C VAL A 18 16.57 -15.77 21.90
N ALA A 19 15.97 -15.58 23.07
CA ALA A 19 15.50 -14.27 23.51
C ALA A 19 15.85 -14.04 24.98
N VAL A 20 16.24 -12.80 25.30
CA VAL A 20 16.52 -12.34 26.66
C VAL A 20 15.74 -11.06 26.91
N ARG A 21 15.23 -10.90 28.13
CA ARG A 21 14.40 -9.78 28.55
C ARG A 21 15.04 -9.03 29.71
N SER A 22 14.98 -7.71 29.63
CA SER A 22 15.24 -6.77 30.73
C SER A 22 13.91 -6.11 31.14
N TRP A 23 13.94 -5.21 32.12
CA TRP A 23 12.78 -4.44 32.55
C TRP A 23 12.02 -3.74 31.40
N SER A 24 12.73 -3.27 30.36
CA SER A 24 12.12 -2.47 29.28
C SER A 24 12.34 -3.01 27.87
N THR A 25 13.24 -3.99 27.69
CA THR A 25 13.69 -4.40 26.35
C THR A 25 13.75 -5.91 26.24
N ILE A 26 13.34 -6.43 25.08
CA ILE A 26 13.53 -7.83 24.69
C ILE A 26 14.54 -7.86 23.52
N THR A 27 15.59 -8.65 23.67
CA THR A 27 16.57 -8.90 22.61
C THR A 27 16.35 -10.32 22.08
N CYS A 28 16.05 -10.45 20.79
CA CYS A 28 15.87 -11.73 20.13
C CYS A 28 16.99 -11.95 19.09
N VAL A 29 17.54 -13.17 19.06
CA VAL A 29 18.57 -13.60 18.11
C VAL A 29 18.10 -14.86 17.38
N LEU A 30 18.24 -14.86 16.05
CA LEU A 30 18.03 -16.03 15.20
C LEU A 30 19.41 -16.53 14.73
N ALA A 31 19.82 -17.67 15.23
CA ALA A 31 21.08 -18.30 14.88
C ALA A 31 20.95 -19.17 13.62
N LYS A 32 21.99 -19.19 12.78
CA LYS A 32 22.05 -20.08 11.60
C LYS A 32 22.12 -21.55 12.00
N ASN A 33 22.85 -21.86 13.07
CA ASN A 33 23.02 -23.19 13.61
C ASN A 33 22.19 -23.36 14.88
N LYS A 34 21.92 -24.62 15.26
CA LYS A 34 21.29 -24.93 16.55
C LYS A 34 22.10 -24.32 17.70
N VAL A 35 21.39 -23.78 18.69
CA VAL A 35 22.02 -23.15 19.85
C VAL A 35 22.64 -24.25 20.73
N SER A 36 23.97 -24.26 20.82
CA SER A 36 24.70 -25.23 21.65
C SER A 36 24.50 -24.99 23.15
N ALA A 37 24.58 -26.05 23.96
CA ALA A 37 24.51 -25.97 25.43
C ALA A 37 25.51 -24.94 26.02
N ASN A 38 26.74 -24.90 25.53
CA ASN A 38 27.76 -23.91 25.96
C ASN A 38 27.30 -22.45 25.75
N ASN A 39 26.54 -22.18 24.69
CA ASN A 39 25.98 -20.84 24.46
C ASN A 39 24.82 -20.55 25.41
N ILE A 40 23.99 -21.56 25.72
CA ILE A 40 22.91 -21.43 26.69
C ILE A 40 23.49 -21.09 28.08
N ASP A 41 24.57 -21.75 28.49
CA ASP A 41 25.21 -21.46 29.79
C ASP A 41 25.80 -20.04 29.83
N LYS A 42 26.41 -19.58 28.72
CA LYS A 42 26.84 -18.18 28.58
C LYS A 42 25.69 -17.19 28.67
N ILE A 43 24.54 -17.50 28.04
CA ILE A 43 23.33 -16.67 28.12
C ILE A 43 22.82 -16.63 29.56
N ARG A 44 22.76 -17.76 30.26
CA ARG A 44 22.34 -17.82 31.66
C ARG A 44 23.26 -16.99 32.56
N ALA A 45 24.58 -17.12 32.40
CA ALA A 45 25.56 -16.32 33.13
C ALA A 45 25.42 -14.82 32.83
N PHE A 46 25.21 -14.47 31.56
CA PHE A 46 24.94 -13.09 31.15
C PHE A 46 23.69 -12.54 31.82
N CYS A 47 22.58 -13.30 31.79
CA CYS A 47 21.33 -12.94 32.43
C CYS A 47 21.50 -12.69 33.94
N HIS A 48 22.16 -13.62 34.64
CA HIS A 48 22.43 -13.48 36.08
C HIS A 48 23.31 -12.25 36.40
N SER A 49 24.37 -12.01 35.62
CA SER A 49 25.28 -10.87 35.84
C SER A 49 24.64 -9.50 35.60
N ARG A 50 23.56 -9.46 34.80
CA ARG A 50 22.87 -8.22 34.40
C ARG A 50 21.46 -8.10 34.97
N GLN A 51 21.02 -9.06 35.79
CA GLN A 51 19.65 -9.14 36.31
C GLN A 51 18.60 -9.15 35.19
N PHE A 52 18.91 -9.83 34.09
CA PHE A 52 17.99 -10.08 32.99
C PHE A 52 17.38 -11.48 33.14
N ASP A 53 16.24 -11.69 32.51
CA ASP A 53 15.59 -12.99 32.46
C ASP A 53 15.67 -13.58 31.05
N PRO A 54 16.11 -14.83 30.88
CA PRO A 54 15.96 -15.52 29.61
C PRO A 54 14.48 -15.68 29.26
N LEU A 55 14.12 -15.40 28.01
CA LEU A 55 12.75 -15.56 27.51
C LEU A 55 12.61 -16.83 26.67
N LEU A 56 13.57 -17.08 25.77
CA LEU A 56 13.59 -18.24 24.88
C LEU A 56 15.00 -18.80 24.73
N TYR A 57 15.14 -20.11 24.84
CA TYR A 57 16.23 -20.91 24.28
C TYR A 57 15.82 -22.40 24.34
N PRO A 58 16.52 -23.32 23.66
CA PRO A 58 16.16 -24.74 23.66
C PRO A 58 16.25 -25.36 25.06
N GLY A 59 15.14 -25.90 25.57
CA GLY A 59 15.10 -26.53 26.90
C GLY A 59 14.99 -25.55 28.09
N ILE A 60 14.53 -24.32 27.86
CA ILE A 60 14.26 -23.36 28.95
C ILE A 60 13.21 -23.88 29.93
N ARG A 61 13.48 -23.75 31.23
CA ARG A 61 12.52 -24.04 32.30
C ARG A 61 11.68 -22.80 32.62
N PRO A 62 10.38 -22.93 32.92
CA PRO A 62 9.51 -21.79 33.25
C PRO A 62 10.07 -20.92 34.38
N GLU A 63 10.66 -21.55 35.40
CA GLU A 63 11.27 -20.90 36.57
C GLU A 63 12.42 -19.95 36.21
N GLU A 64 13.09 -20.17 35.08
CA GLU A 64 14.21 -19.32 34.64
C GLU A 64 13.72 -18.01 34.00
N ARG A 65 12.43 -17.89 33.62
CA ARG A 65 11.89 -16.76 32.84
C ARG A 65 11.46 -15.56 33.69
N GLU A 66 11.37 -15.74 35.00
CA GLU A 66 10.79 -14.76 35.94
C GLU A 66 11.57 -14.68 37.26
N VAL A 67 12.88 -14.45 37.19
CA VAL A 67 13.73 -14.28 38.38
C VAL A 67 13.79 -12.81 38.81
N TYR A 68 14.02 -11.89 37.86
CA TYR A 68 14.28 -10.49 38.17
C TYR A 68 13.16 -9.53 37.73
N ASN A 69 12.56 -9.77 36.57
CA ASN A 69 11.61 -8.86 35.93
C ASN A 69 10.21 -9.49 35.88
N MET A 70 9.60 -9.81 37.01
CA MET A 70 8.31 -10.51 37.06
C MET A 70 7.19 -9.76 36.32
N LEU A 71 6.33 -10.51 35.60
CA LEU A 71 5.15 -9.96 34.95
C LEU A 71 3.92 -10.14 35.85
N GLN A 72 2.85 -9.38 35.56
CA GLN A 72 1.58 -9.48 36.30
C GLN A 72 0.81 -10.76 35.95
N ASP A 73 1.07 -11.33 34.78
CA ASP A 73 0.44 -12.55 34.29
C ASP A 73 1.39 -13.36 33.38
N GLU A 74 1.00 -14.61 33.12
CA GLU A 74 1.74 -15.53 32.26
C GLU A 74 1.36 -15.43 30.76
N SER A 75 0.45 -14.52 30.39
CA SER A 75 -0.11 -14.44 29.03
C SER A 75 0.96 -14.20 27.97
N PHE A 76 1.98 -13.43 28.33
CA PHE A 76 3.13 -13.13 27.49
C PHE A 76 3.97 -14.39 27.18
N PHE A 77 4.26 -15.21 28.20
CA PHE A 77 5.02 -16.46 28.01
C PHE A 77 4.23 -17.48 27.19
N ARG A 78 2.94 -17.65 27.52
CA ARG A 78 2.03 -18.52 26.76
C ARG A 78 1.98 -18.15 25.28
N SER A 79 1.83 -16.86 24.98
CA SER A 79 1.79 -16.36 23.60
C SER A 79 3.11 -16.63 22.86
N THR A 80 4.23 -16.43 23.55
CA THR A 80 5.57 -16.66 23.00
C THR A 80 5.83 -18.14 22.70
N ASP A 81 5.38 -19.05 23.58
CA ASP A 81 5.51 -20.49 23.37
C ASP A 81 4.62 -21.00 22.22
N LEU A 82 3.38 -20.50 22.12
CA LEU A 82 2.46 -20.82 21.01
C LEU A 82 3.03 -20.38 19.65
N LEU A 83 3.76 -19.25 19.62
CA LEU A 83 4.45 -18.81 18.40
C LEU A 83 5.54 -19.80 17.95
N LEU A 84 6.14 -20.58 18.84
CA LEU A 84 7.19 -21.54 18.50
C LEU A 84 6.67 -22.96 18.26
N LYS A 85 5.62 -23.38 18.97
CA LYS A 85 5.06 -24.74 18.91
C LYS A 85 4.19 -25.04 17.67
N GLY A 86 4.01 -24.07 16.78
CA GLY A 86 3.31 -24.27 15.50
C GLY A 86 1.81 -23.95 15.51
N GLU A 87 1.20 -23.71 16.68
CA GLU A 87 -0.21 -23.28 16.82
C GLU A 87 -0.44 -21.79 16.51
N ARG A 88 0.30 -21.26 15.54
CA ARG A 88 0.37 -19.82 15.25
C ARG A 88 -0.93 -19.27 14.71
N GLU A 89 -1.66 -20.05 13.91
CA GLU A 89 -2.88 -19.57 13.25
C GLU A 89 -4.00 -19.27 14.25
N THR A 90 -4.14 -20.07 15.31
CA THR A 90 -5.08 -19.81 16.41
C THR A 90 -4.69 -18.53 17.13
N LEU A 91 -3.41 -18.40 17.51
CA LEU A 91 -2.89 -17.19 18.16
C LEU A 91 -3.07 -15.95 17.28
N PHE A 92 -2.79 -16.04 15.98
CA PHE A 92 -2.96 -14.95 15.02
C PHE A 92 -4.41 -14.48 14.90
N ARG A 93 -5.40 -15.34 15.14
CA ARG A 93 -6.82 -14.97 15.13
C ARG A 93 -7.27 -14.39 16.46
N GLU A 94 -6.84 -14.99 17.57
CA GLU A 94 -7.32 -14.66 18.90
C GLU A 94 -6.67 -13.43 19.52
N TYR A 95 -5.38 -13.19 19.20
CA TYR A 95 -4.64 -12.05 19.73
C TYR A 95 -5.30 -10.72 19.34
N ASP A 96 -5.25 -9.72 20.23
CA ASP A 96 -5.95 -8.46 20.01
C ASP A 96 -5.32 -7.60 18.91
N PHE A 97 -4.01 -7.78 18.68
CA PHE A 97 -3.24 -7.13 17.63
C PHE A 97 -2.89 -8.06 16.46
N GLN A 98 -2.56 -7.46 15.32
CA GLN A 98 -2.01 -8.13 14.16
C GLN A 98 -0.53 -8.45 14.40
N ILE A 99 -0.27 -9.72 14.69
CA ILE A 99 1.08 -10.26 14.96
C ILE A 99 1.57 -11.19 13.84
N ARG A 100 0.81 -11.28 12.75
CA ARG A 100 1.26 -12.02 11.55
C ARG A 100 2.55 -11.38 11.02
N PRO A 101 3.51 -12.16 10.50
CA PRO A 101 4.72 -11.61 9.90
C PRO A 101 4.36 -10.61 8.80
N ALA A 102 4.86 -9.39 8.93
CA ALA A 102 4.66 -8.36 7.92
C ALA A 102 5.31 -8.75 6.59
N THR A 103 4.69 -8.32 5.50
CA THR A 103 5.25 -8.37 4.15
C THR A 103 5.22 -6.97 3.54
N ASP A 104 5.81 -6.79 2.36
CA ASP A 104 5.73 -5.50 1.66
C ASP A 104 4.29 -5.16 1.24
N SER A 105 3.40 -6.15 1.14
CA SER A 105 2.01 -5.99 0.68
C SER A 105 1.00 -6.10 1.83
N ARG A 106 0.76 -7.32 2.30
CA ARG A 106 -0.18 -7.62 3.36
C ARG A 106 0.31 -8.82 4.17
N PRO A 107 0.34 -8.76 5.50
CA PRO A 107 0.04 -7.59 6.35
C PRO A 107 1.07 -6.47 6.20
N TYR A 108 0.59 -5.22 6.19
CA TYR A 108 1.45 -4.04 6.10
C TYR A 108 2.27 -3.88 7.38
N PHE A 109 3.55 -3.49 7.25
CA PHE A 109 4.50 -3.45 8.38
C PHE A 109 4.03 -2.61 9.57
N SER A 110 3.38 -1.47 9.30
CA SER A 110 2.93 -0.55 10.34
C SER A 110 1.49 -0.76 10.79
N GLN A 111 0.85 -1.87 10.42
CA GLN A 111 -0.53 -2.18 10.81
C GLN A 111 -0.57 -3.23 11.91
N PHE A 112 -0.84 -2.79 13.14
CA PHE A 112 -0.97 -3.68 14.30
C PHE A 112 -2.42 -3.79 14.78
N LEU A 113 -3.34 -2.90 14.37
CA LEU A 113 -4.74 -2.98 14.75
C LEU A 113 -5.53 -4.00 13.92
N LYS A 114 -6.50 -4.62 14.61
CA LYS A 114 -7.58 -5.38 13.99
C LYS A 114 -8.88 -4.58 14.17
N LEU A 115 -9.46 -4.11 13.07
CA LEU A 115 -10.70 -3.33 13.11
C LEU A 115 -11.83 -4.03 13.89
N GLY A 116 -11.94 -5.35 13.76
CA GLY A 116 -12.93 -6.16 14.50
C GLY A 116 -12.70 -6.28 16.02
N ARG A 117 -11.54 -5.84 16.55
CA ARG A 117 -11.20 -5.87 17.98
C ARG A 117 -11.18 -4.47 18.62
N LEU A 118 -11.52 -3.43 17.85
CA LEU A 118 -11.53 -2.04 18.32
C LEU A 118 -12.41 -1.81 19.56
N SER A 119 -13.57 -2.48 19.63
CA SER A 119 -14.47 -2.39 20.79
C SER A 119 -13.81 -2.92 22.07
N LYS A 120 -13.19 -4.11 21.99
CA LYS A 120 -12.47 -4.74 23.10
C LYS A 120 -11.24 -3.92 23.52
N ILE A 121 -10.49 -3.38 22.56
CA ILE A 121 -9.32 -2.52 22.84
C ILE A 121 -9.78 -1.24 23.58
N ARG A 122 -10.90 -0.63 23.17
CA ARG A 122 -11.46 0.54 23.85
C ARG A 122 -11.91 0.22 25.28
N GLU A 123 -12.43 -0.98 25.52
CA GLU A 123 -12.86 -1.45 26.84
C GLU A 123 -11.66 -1.70 27.77
N VAL A 124 -10.60 -2.35 27.27
CA VAL A 124 -9.41 -2.72 28.06
C VAL A 124 -8.51 -1.51 28.36
N PHE A 125 -8.25 -0.67 27.36
CA PHE A 125 -7.30 0.44 27.50
C PHE A 125 -7.98 1.77 27.86
N GLY A 126 -9.30 1.86 27.78
CA GLY A 126 -10.05 3.10 27.99
C GLY A 126 -9.90 4.11 26.84
N SER A 127 -10.87 5.02 26.72
CA SER A 127 -10.94 6.00 25.63
C SER A 127 -9.72 6.95 25.56
N ALA A 128 -8.99 7.12 26.66
CA ALA A 128 -7.86 8.05 26.76
C ALA A 128 -6.52 7.47 26.26
N SER A 129 -6.36 6.14 26.25
CA SER A 129 -5.11 5.46 25.89
C SER A 129 -5.05 5.04 24.42
N MET A 130 -6.21 5.01 23.77
CA MET A 130 -6.40 4.61 22.37
C MET A 130 -5.54 5.42 21.37
N PRO A 131 -5.30 6.74 21.56
CA PRO A 131 -4.37 7.49 20.72
C PRO A 131 -2.93 6.99 20.82
N PHE A 132 -2.47 6.53 22.00
CA PHE A 132 -1.07 6.19 22.22
C PHE A 132 -0.64 4.87 21.55
N LEU A 133 -1.58 3.95 21.29
CA LEU A 133 -1.25 2.67 20.67
C LEU A 133 -1.04 2.76 19.16
N GLU A 134 -1.79 3.61 18.45
CA GLU A 134 -1.70 3.74 16.99
C GLU A 134 -2.10 5.14 16.46
N VAL A 135 -1.39 6.19 16.92
CA VAL A 135 -1.55 7.55 16.37
C VAL A 135 -1.48 7.55 14.83
N GLY A 136 -0.61 6.71 14.25
CA GLY A 136 -0.37 6.65 12.79
C GLY A 136 -1.62 6.28 11.98
N TYR A 137 -2.31 5.18 12.30
CA TYR A 137 -3.50 4.76 11.57
C TYR A 137 -4.66 5.75 11.74
N LEU A 138 -4.84 6.29 12.95
CA LEU A 138 -5.84 7.32 13.22
C LEU A 138 -5.57 8.61 12.46
N ILE A 139 -4.31 9.06 12.39
CA ILE A 139 -3.92 10.22 11.57
C ILE A 139 -4.32 9.98 10.12
N VAL A 140 -3.97 8.82 9.54
CA VAL A 140 -4.30 8.52 8.13
C VAL A 140 -5.82 8.57 7.91
N LEU A 141 -6.62 8.00 8.81
CA LEU A 141 -8.08 8.01 8.70
C LEU A 141 -8.67 9.42 8.85
N LEU A 142 -8.17 10.21 9.81
CA LEU A 142 -8.62 11.59 10.02
C LEU A 142 -8.23 12.49 8.85
N THR A 143 -7.00 12.36 8.34
CA THR A 143 -6.55 13.05 7.14
C THR A 143 -7.39 12.65 5.92
N MET A 144 -7.74 11.38 5.77
CA MET A 144 -8.66 10.94 4.71
C MET A 144 -10.03 11.62 4.86
N ALA A 145 -10.60 11.67 6.07
CA ALA A 145 -11.88 12.33 6.31
C ALA A 145 -11.83 13.84 6.00
N GLN A 146 -10.74 14.52 6.38
CA GLN A 146 -10.50 15.93 6.07
C GLN A 146 -10.38 16.18 4.56
N ILE A 147 -9.59 15.35 3.85
CA ILE A 147 -9.40 15.45 2.40
C ILE A 147 -10.72 15.19 1.67
N PHE A 148 -11.49 14.19 2.10
CA PHE A 148 -12.80 13.90 1.53
C PHE A 148 -13.76 15.07 1.75
N LEU A 149 -13.85 15.59 2.97
CA LEU A 149 -14.70 16.72 3.31
C LEU A 149 -14.30 17.96 2.51
N ALA A 150 -13.01 18.29 2.43
CA ALA A 150 -12.51 19.41 1.66
C ALA A 150 -12.79 19.26 0.15
N SER A 151 -12.52 18.08 -0.43
CA SER A 151 -12.82 17.79 -1.85
C SER A 151 -14.31 17.91 -2.14
N PHE A 152 -15.16 17.42 -1.22
CA PHE A 152 -16.60 17.54 -1.32
C PHE A 152 -17.05 19.02 -1.24
N LEU A 153 -16.64 19.74 -0.20
CA LEU A 153 -17.06 21.13 0.04
C LEU A 153 -16.55 22.11 -1.01
N PHE A 154 -15.29 21.98 -1.45
CA PHE A 154 -14.67 22.96 -2.35
C PHE A 154 -14.80 22.62 -3.83
N ILE A 155 -15.03 21.35 -4.19
CA ILE A 155 -15.09 20.92 -5.59
C ILE A 155 -16.46 20.36 -5.94
N VAL A 156 -16.97 19.35 -5.22
CA VAL A 156 -18.23 18.68 -5.58
C VAL A 156 -19.46 19.55 -5.28
N LEU A 157 -19.49 20.21 -4.11
CA LEU A 157 -20.65 20.97 -3.64
C LEU A 157 -20.99 22.18 -4.55
N PRO A 158 -20.03 23.04 -4.97
CA PRO A 158 -20.34 24.13 -5.90
C PRO A 158 -20.85 23.65 -7.27
N LEU A 159 -20.44 22.45 -7.68
CA LEU A 159 -20.88 21.85 -8.92
C LEU A 159 -22.34 21.37 -8.83
N ILE A 160 -22.79 20.81 -7.70
CA ILE A 160 -24.19 20.38 -7.53
C ILE A 160 -25.17 21.53 -7.80
N PHE A 161 -24.81 22.76 -7.43
CA PHE A 161 -25.62 23.95 -7.67
C PHE A 161 -25.58 24.45 -9.12
N ARG A 162 -24.65 23.97 -9.96
CA ARG A 162 -24.63 24.22 -11.41
C ARG A 162 -25.39 23.13 -12.15
N LYS A 163 -26.33 23.51 -13.00
CA LYS A 163 -26.96 22.57 -13.94
C LYS A 163 -25.92 22.11 -14.97
N VAL A 164 -25.60 20.83 -14.99
CA VAL A 164 -24.81 20.24 -16.09
C VAL A 164 -25.61 20.43 -17.39
N PRO A 165 -25.06 20.95 -18.49
CA PRO A 165 -25.77 21.07 -19.79
C PRO A 165 -25.70 19.76 -20.62
N GLY A 166 -26.77 19.38 -21.34
CA GLY A 166 -26.77 18.28 -22.35
C GLY A 166 -27.41 16.91 -21.98
N LYS A 167 -27.53 15.99 -22.95
CA LYS A 167 -27.92 14.56 -22.73
C LYS A 167 -26.66 13.69 -22.82
N GLY A 168 -26.57 12.62 -22.02
CA GLY A 168 -25.40 11.71 -22.04
C GLY A 168 -24.18 12.21 -21.23
N LYS A 169 -24.40 12.63 -19.98
CA LYS A 169 -23.36 13.19 -19.09
C LYS A 169 -22.67 12.15 -18.20
N ALA A 170 -23.41 11.13 -17.76
CA ALA A 170 -22.97 10.22 -16.70
C ALA A 170 -21.67 9.46 -17.06
N GLY A 171 -21.59 8.88 -18.26
CA GLY A 171 -20.39 8.16 -18.71
C GLY A 171 -19.18 9.06 -18.96
N LEU A 172 -19.37 10.34 -19.29
CA LEU A 172 -18.27 11.31 -19.35
C LEU A 172 -17.72 11.56 -17.95
N LEU A 173 -18.59 11.85 -16.98
CA LEU A 173 -18.19 12.06 -15.59
C LEU A 173 -17.51 10.81 -15.04
N VAL A 174 -18.09 9.62 -15.30
CA VAL A 174 -17.47 8.33 -14.93
C VAL A 174 -16.09 8.20 -15.57
N PHE A 175 -15.92 8.49 -16.86
CA PHE A 175 -14.61 8.42 -17.53
C PHE A 175 -13.57 9.29 -16.81
N PHE A 176 -13.87 10.57 -16.55
CA PHE A 176 -12.94 11.48 -15.88
C PHE A 176 -12.70 11.10 -14.41
N SER A 177 -13.70 10.56 -13.71
CA SER A 177 -13.51 10.01 -12.37
C SER A 177 -12.51 8.85 -12.40
N VAL A 178 -12.74 7.84 -13.25
CA VAL A 178 -11.95 6.61 -13.21
C VAL A 178 -10.53 6.79 -13.75
N ILE A 179 -10.29 7.68 -14.73
CA ILE A 179 -8.91 7.98 -15.14
C ILE A 179 -8.14 8.72 -14.04
N GLY A 180 -8.80 9.61 -13.28
CA GLY A 180 -8.19 10.30 -12.14
C GLY A 180 -7.85 9.33 -11.00
N ILE A 181 -8.78 8.43 -10.68
CA ILE A 181 -8.54 7.34 -9.71
C ILE A 181 -7.38 6.47 -10.17
N GLY A 182 -7.43 5.97 -11.41
CA GLY A 182 -6.43 5.06 -11.94
C GLY A 182 -5.03 5.67 -11.98
N TYR A 183 -4.92 6.94 -12.37
CA TYR A 183 -3.65 7.67 -12.38
C TYR A 183 -3.05 7.79 -10.98
N MET A 184 -3.83 8.30 -10.02
CA MET A 184 -3.35 8.53 -8.66
C MET A 184 -3.05 7.23 -7.92
N PHE A 185 -3.83 6.17 -8.15
CA PHE A 185 -3.55 4.86 -7.55
C PHE A 185 -2.25 4.26 -8.09
N ALA A 186 -2.04 4.30 -9.41
CA ALA A 186 -0.78 3.84 -9.99
C ALA A 186 0.41 4.65 -9.46
N GLU A 187 0.29 5.97 -9.41
CA GLU A 187 1.32 6.87 -8.86
C GLU A 187 1.66 6.54 -7.41
N MET A 188 0.66 6.41 -6.53
CA MET A 188 0.87 6.07 -5.12
C MET A 188 1.52 4.71 -4.93
N VAL A 189 1.12 3.69 -5.71
CA VAL A 189 1.76 2.36 -5.67
C VAL A 189 3.22 2.43 -6.13
N PHE A 190 3.51 3.19 -7.19
CA PHE A 190 4.88 3.40 -7.62
C PHE A 190 5.71 4.09 -6.54
N ILE A 191 5.23 5.17 -5.93
CA ILE A 191 5.95 5.83 -4.83
C ILE A 191 6.27 4.85 -3.69
N GLN A 192 5.30 4.04 -3.27
CA GLN A 192 5.52 3.05 -2.20
C GLN A 192 6.55 1.97 -2.59
N GLN A 193 6.43 1.37 -3.77
CA GLN A 193 7.37 0.35 -4.24
C GLN A 193 8.78 0.90 -4.43
N PHE A 194 8.89 2.09 -5.02
CA PHE A 194 10.18 2.73 -5.23
C PHE A 194 10.77 3.28 -3.92
N THR A 195 9.98 3.51 -2.87
CA THR A 195 10.51 3.89 -1.55
C THR A 195 11.41 2.80 -0.98
N LEU A 196 11.00 1.54 -1.07
CA LEU A 196 11.84 0.40 -0.68
C LEU A 196 13.07 0.28 -1.58
N PHE A 197 12.89 0.48 -2.89
CA PHE A 197 13.97 0.37 -3.87
C PHE A 197 15.06 1.44 -3.71
N PHE A 198 14.69 2.70 -3.47
CA PHE A 198 15.62 3.81 -3.24
C PHE A 198 16.13 3.87 -1.79
N GLY A 199 15.40 3.27 -0.85
CA GLY A 199 15.70 3.36 0.59
C GLY A 199 15.43 4.75 1.19
N SER A 200 14.80 5.65 0.42
CA SER A 200 14.48 7.02 0.82
C SER A 200 13.16 7.45 0.20
N PRO A 201 12.15 7.81 1.01
CA PRO A 201 10.87 8.32 0.51
C PRO A 201 11.02 9.57 -0.36
N LEU A 202 12.00 10.43 -0.05
CA LEU A 202 12.25 11.67 -0.80
C LEU A 202 12.71 11.38 -2.23
N TYR A 203 13.68 10.46 -2.40
CA TYR A 203 14.16 10.09 -3.73
C TYR A 203 13.09 9.35 -4.53
N ALA A 204 12.34 8.45 -3.89
CA ALA A 204 11.27 7.74 -4.55
C ALA A 204 10.18 8.68 -5.07
N ALA A 205 9.64 9.55 -4.20
CA ALA A 205 8.61 10.51 -4.60
C ALA A 205 9.11 11.43 -5.73
N SER A 206 10.32 11.99 -5.59
CA SER A 206 10.88 12.89 -6.60
C SER A 206 11.07 12.21 -7.96
N ALA A 207 11.64 10.99 -7.98
CA ALA A 207 11.88 10.25 -9.21
C ALA A 207 10.58 9.80 -9.89
N VAL A 208 9.64 9.24 -9.12
CA VAL A 208 8.35 8.75 -9.62
C VAL A 208 7.52 9.89 -10.18
N LEU A 209 7.35 10.99 -9.43
CA LEU A 209 6.60 12.16 -9.89
C LEU A 209 7.22 12.77 -11.13
N SER A 210 8.55 12.92 -11.15
CA SER A 210 9.27 13.48 -12.32
C SER A 210 9.07 12.60 -13.56
N ALA A 211 9.22 11.28 -13.42
CA ALA A 211 9.02 10.35 -14.53
C ALA A 211 7.57 10.38 -15.01
N MET A 212 6.60 10.25 -14.10
CA MET A 212 5.18 10.26 -14.45
C MET A 212 4.78 11.54 -15.16
N LEU A 213 5.17 12.71 -14.64
CA LEU A 213 4.86 14.01 -15.25
C LEU A 213 5.54 14.18 -16.61
N PHE A 214 6.82 13.83 -16.72
CA PHE A 214 7.59 13.95 -17.96
C PHE A 214 6.99 13.08 -19.07
N PHE A 215 6.81 11.77 -18.83
CA PHE A 215 6.28 10.86 -19.83
C PHE A 215 4.80 11.12 -20.13
N SER A 216 3.98 11.46 -19.11
CA SER A 216 2.59 11.86 -19.35
C SER A 216 2.49 13.15 -20.16
N GLY A 217 3.41 14.09 -19.98
CA GLY A 217 3.51 15.31 -20.78
C GLY A 217 3.78 15.00 -22.26
N ILE A 218 4.76 14.14 -22.53
CA ILE A 218 5.05 13.67 -23.91
C ILE A 218 3.85 12.92 -24.49
N GLY A 219 3.22 12.04 -23.71
CA GLY A 219 2.01 11.32 -24.09
C GLY A 219 0.88 12.27 -24.48
N SER A 220 0.66 13.30 -23.67
CA SER A 220 -0.35 14.33 -23.93
C SER A 220 -0.09 15.06 -25.25
N ALA A 221 1.16 15.45 -25.54
CA ALA A 221 1.54 16.08 -26.80
C ALA A 221 1.35 15.16 -28.01
N CYS A 222 1.70 13.86 -27.90
CA CYS A 222 1.54 12.88 -28.97
C CYS A 222 0.08 12.43 -29.17
N SER A 223 -0.80 12.69 -28.20
CA SER A 223 -2.18 12.19 -28.20
C SER A 223 -2.98 12.62 -29.43
N GLN A 224 -2.73 13.81 -29.99
CA GLN A 224 -3.46 14.32 -31.16
C GLN A 224 -3.23 13.46 -32.41
N LYS A 225 -2.04 12.90 -32.57
CA LYS A 225 -1.68 12.06 -33.73
C LYS A 225 -2.04 10.59 -33.50
N LEU A 226 -1.82 10.10 -32.28
CA LEU A 226 -1.91 8.67 -31.98
C LEU A 226 -3.33 8.24 -31.60
N VAL A 227 -4.08 9.08 -30.88
CA VAL A 227 -5.40 8.73 -30.32
C VAL A 227 -6.48 9.57 -30.99
N THR A 228 -6.93 9.07 -32.13
CA THR A 228 -8.06 9.61 -32.90
C THR A 228 -9.19 8.58 -32.90
N GLY A 229 -10.33 8.91 -32.29
CA GLY A 229 -11.49 8.03 -32.25
C GLY A 229 -11.60 7.17 -30.98
N SER A 230 -12.83 6.72 -30.69
CA SER A 230 -13.15 5.95 -29.48
C SER A 230 -12.52 4.55 -29.47
N VAL A 231 -12.28 3.94 -30.63
CA VAL A 231 -11.62 2.62 -30.74
C VAL A 231 -10.18 2.69 -30.26
N ARG A 232 -9.40 3.67 -30.73
CA ARG A 232 -7.99 3.83 -30.31
C ARG A 232 -7.89 4.18 -28.83
N LEU A 233 -8.81 5.01 -28.32
CA LEU A 233 -8.86 5.33 -26.89
C LEU A 233 -9.12 4.08 -26.02
N ARG A 234 -9.99 3.16 -26.47
CA ARG A 234 -10.19 1.86 -25.80
C ARG A 234 -8.98 0.97 -25.85
N LEU A 235 -8.30 0.90 -26.99
CA LEU A 235 -7.07 0.13 -27.13
C LEU A 235 -6.01 0.65 -26.17
N VAL A 236 -5.80 1.98 -26.11
CA VAL A 236 -4.87 2.59 -25.15
C VAL A 236 -5.26 2.25 -23.71
N ALA A 237 -6.54 2.38 -23.34
CA ALA A 237 -7.03 2.00 -22.01
C ALA A 237 -6.76 0.52 -21.68
N GLY A 238 -6.97 -0.38 -22.64
CA GLY A 238 -6.67 -1.80 -22.51
C GLY A 238 -5.17 -2.08 -22.36
N VAL A 239 -4.32 -1.42 -23.15
CA VAL A 239 -2.86 -1.55 -23.03
C VAL A 239 -2.36 -1.04 -21.67
N ILE A 240 -2.90 0.09 -21.18
CA ILE A 240 -2.59 0.58 -19.83
C ILE A 240 -2.97 -0.47 -18.78
N ALA A 241 -4.18 -1.02 -18.86
CA ALA A 241 -4.64 -2.05 -17.93
C ALA A 241 -3.73 -3.29 -17.94
N VAL A 242 -3.30 -3.75 -19.11
CA VAL A 242 -2.37 -4.89 -19.24
C VAL A 242 -1.00 -4.55 -18.65
N LEU A 243 -0.44 -3.37 -18.95
CA LEU A 243 0.84 -2.94 -18.40
C LEU A 243 0.80 -2.83 -16.87
N LEU A 244 -0.23 -2.20 -16.31
CA LEU A 244 -0.39 -2.07 -14.86
C LEU A 244 -0.59 -3.44 -14.18
N ALA A 245 -1.34 -4.37 -14.81
CA ALA A 245 -1.51 -5.72 -14.30
C ALA A 245 -0.19 -6.51 -14.32
N LEU A 246 0.59 -6.39 -15.40
CA LEU A 246 1.93 -6.99 -15.50
C LEU A 246 2.86 -6.42 -14.43
N LEU A 247 2.86 -5.09 -14.23
CA LEU A 247 3.64 -4.44 -13.19
C LEU A 247 3.19 -4.87 -11.79
N ALA A 248 1.90 -5.06 -11.53
CA ALA A 248 1.41 -5.54 -10.24
C ALA A 248 2.02 -6.91 -9.84
N LEU A 249 2.35 -7.74 -10.82
CA LEU A 249 2.94 -9.07 -10.62
C LEU A 249 4.48 -9.03 -10.63
N CYS A 250 5.07 -8.33 -11.59
CA CYS A 250 6.51 -8.40 -11.85
C CYS A 250 7.33 -7.36 -11.08
N LEU A 251 6.74 -6.21 -10.71
CA LEU A 251 7.46 -5.09 -10.11
C LEU A 251 8.19 -5.47 -8.81
N PRO A 252 7.59 -6.21 -7.85
CA PRO A 252 8.29 -6.57 -6.61
C PRO A 252 9.54 -7.44 -6.87
N ALA A 253 9.47 -8.36 -7.82
CA ALA A 253 10.60 -9.20 -8.19
C ALA A 253 11.73 -8.39 -8.85
N LEU A 254 11.36 -7.48 -9.76
CA LEU A 254 12.31 -6.57 -10.42
C LEU A 254 13.01 -5.66 -9.42
N MET A 255 12.26 -5.07 -8.48
CA MET A 255 12.83 -4.20 -7.45
C MET A 255 13.81 -4.95 -6.55
N ARG A 256 13.48 -6.18 -6.13
CA ARG A 256 14.40 -7.01 -5.33
C ARG A 256 15.68 -7.36 -6.07
N ALA A 257 15.59 -7.72 -7.35
CA ALA A 257 16.75 -8.08 -8.17
C ALA A 257 17.71 -6.89 -8.37
N ALA A 258 17.17 -5.69 -8.58
CA ALA A 258 17.96 -4.48 -8.82
C ALA A 258 18.27 -3.66 -7.55
N MET A 259 17.85 -4.11 -6.36
CA MET A 259 17.90 -3.33 -5.11
C MET A 259 19.31 -2.88 -4.72
N GLY A 260 20.32 -3.68 -5.04
CA GLY A 260 21.74 -3.38 -4.78
C GLY A 260 22.40 -2.44 -5.80
N SER A 261 21.67 -1.98 -6.83
CA SER A 261 22.23 -1.15 -7.90
C SER A 261 22.59 0.27 -7.43
N PRO A 262 23.54 0.96 -8.06
CA PRO A 262 23.85 2.35 -7.76
C PRO A 262 22.70 3.29 -8.16
N LEU A 263 22.65 4.48 -7.54
CA LEU A 263 21.56 5.45 -7.70
C LEU A 263 21.23 5.80 -9.17
N PRO A 264 22.19 6.06 -10.07
CA PRO A 264 21.86 6.39 -11.47
C PRO A 264 21.10 5.27 -12.19
N VAL A 265 21.48 4.02 -11.94
CA VAL A 265 20.79 2.85 -12.50
C VAL A 265 19.38 2.74 -11.92
N LYS A 266 19.21 3.02 -10.63
CA LYS A 266 17.88 3.03 -10.00
C LYS A 266 16.94 4.08 -10.62
N VAL A 267 17.44 5.29 -10.87
CA VAL A 267 16.68 6.37 -11.53
C VAL A 267 16.31 5.98 -12.96
N LEU A 268 17.25 5.41 -13.71
CA LEU A 268 17.00 4.97 -15.08
C LEU A 268 15.95 3.85 -15.14
N LEU A 269 16.07 2.84 -14.27
CA LEU A 269 15.09 1.76 -14.16
C LEU A 269 13.70 2.28 -13.77
N CYS A 270 13.63 3.24 -12.83
CA CYS A 270 12.39 3.91 -12.47
C CYS A 270 11.73 4.56 -13.70
N ALA A 271 12.49 5.35 -14.46
CA ALA A 271 12.02 5.99 -15.68
C ALA A 271 11.58 4.97 -16.75
N MET A 272 12.33 3.87 -16.96
CA MET A 272 11.99 2.82 -17.93
C MET A 272 10.72 2.06 -17.56
N VAL A 273 10.50 1.79 -16.28
CA VAL A 273 9.33 1.06 -15.78
C VAL A 273 8.08 1.93 -15.83
N ILE A 274 8.20 3.19 -15.42
CA ILE A 274 7.07 4.13 -15.32
C ILE A 274 6.73 4.75 -16.67
N GLY A 275 7.72 4.95 -17.54
CA GLY A 275 7.57 5.69 -18.79
C GLY A 275 6.47 5.16 -19.70
N PRO A 276 6.45 3.86 -20.05
CA PRO A 276 5.42 3.30 -20.92
C PRO A 276 3.97 3.48 -20.40
N PRO A 277 3.63 3.10 -19.14
CA PRO A 277 2.28 3.34 -18.64
C PRO A 277 1.98 4.84 -18.52
N ALA A 278 2.88 5.66 -17.98
CA ALA A 278 2.65 7.11 -17.82
C ALA A 278 2.42 7.81 -19.16
N PHE A 279 3.20 7.46 -20.19
CA PHE A 279 3.02 7.98 -21.55
C PHE A 279 1.62 7.69 -22.10
N LEU A 280 1.14 6.45 -21.97
CA LEU A 280 -0.20 6.08 -22.43
C LEU A 280 -1.30 6.72 -21.57
N MET A 281 -1.13 6.76 -20.26
CA MET A 281 -2.06 7.40 -19.32
C MET A 281 -2.21 8.90 -19.64
N GLY A 282 -1.11 9.58 -19.95
CA GLY A 282 -1.07 10.99 -20.35
C GLY A 282 -1.82 11.29 -21.67
N MET A 283 -2.08 10.29 -22.51
CA MET A 283 -2.89 10.47 -23.72
C MET A 283 -4.39 10.55 -23.46
N MET A 284 -4.89 9.93 -22.38
CA MET A 284 -6.32 9.69 -22.18
C MET A 284 -7.10 10.98 -21.97
N PHE A 285 -6.62 11.84 -21.07
CA PHE A 285 -7.26 13.11 -20.72
C PHE A 285 -7.39 14.08 -21.90
N PRO A 286 -6.31 14.48 -22.61
CA PRO A 286 -6.41 15.41 -23.73
C PRO A 286 -7.23 14.86 -24.91
N SER A 287 -7.20 13.54 -25.13
CA SER A 287 -8.02 12.88 -26.15
C SER A 287 -9.51 13.01 -25.84
N ALA A 288 -9.91 12.84 -24.58
CA ALA A 288 -11.28 13.04 -24.15
C ALA A 288 -11.70 14.51 -24.20
N ILE A 289 -10.83 15.46 -23.85
CA ILE A 289 -11.14 16.90 -23.97
C ILE A 289 -11.39 17.31 -25.43
N ARG A 290 -10.55 16.86 -26.38
CA ARG A 290 -10.77 17.13 -27.81
C ARG A 290 -12.11 16.60 -28.29
N ALA A 291 -12.48 15.42 -27.83
CA ALA A 291 -13.76 14.82 -28.11
C ALA A 291 -14.92 15.67 -27.59
N ILE A 292 -14.86 16.16 -26.34
CA ILE A 292 -15.91 17.03 -25.76
C ILE A 292 -16.08 18.31 -26.59
N ARG A 293 -14.96 18.93 -27.00
CA ARG A 293 -14.98 20.20 -27.73
C ARG A 293 -15.75 20.10 -29.06
N GLN A 294 -15.70 18.94 -29.72
CA GLN A 294 -16.45 18.70 -30.97
C GLN A 294 -17.96 18.53 -30.74
N VAL A 295 -18.38 18.19 -29.52
CA VAL A 295 -19.72 17.65 -29.24
C VAL A 295 -20.62 18.63 -28.49
N SER A 296 -20.06 19.36 -27.51
CA SER A 296 -20.84 20.19 -26.58
C SER A 296 -20.34 21.63 -26.51
N ASP A 297 -19.63 22.08 -27.54
CA ASP A 297 -19.02 23.41 -27.64
C ASP A 297 -18.16 23.76 -26.42
N GLY A 298 -17.56 22.74 -25.78
CA GLY A 298 -16.72 22.90 -24.60
C GLY A 298 -17.44 23.14 -23.26
N SER A 299 -18.78 23.21 -23.24
CA SER A 299 -19.57 23.45 -22.01
C SER A 299 -19.36 22.41 -20.89
N LEU A 300 -18.89 21.20 -21.24
CA LEU A 300 -18.59 20.11 -20.31
C LEU A 300 -17.13 20.06 -19.84
N ILE A 301 -16.24 20.89 -20.39
CA ILE A 301 -14.81 20.90 -20.01
C ILE A 301 -14.60 21.25 -18.53
N PRO A 302 -15.27 22.27 -17.95
CA PRO A 302 -15.12 22.58 -16.53
C PRO A 302 -15.54 21.41 -15.63
N TRP A 303 -16.56 20.66 -16.01
CA TRP A 303 -17.03 19.47 -15.29
C TRP A 303 -16.02 18.33 -15.35
N ALA A 304 -15.42 18.08 -16.52
CA ALA A 304 -14.38 17.08 -16.68
C ALA A 304 -13.17 17.36 -15.77
N TRP A 305 -12.69 18.60 -15.74
CA TRP A 305 -11.61 19.03 -14.86
C TRP A 305 -11.95 18.88 -13.40
N ALA A 306 -13.14 19.33 -13.00
CA ALA A 306 -13.52 19.33 -11.60
C ALA A 306 -13.71 17.90 -11.07
N VAL A 307 -14.38 17.02 -11.82
CA VAL A 307 -14.55 15.62 -11.43
C VAL A 307 -13.20 14.89 -11.39
N ASN A 308 -12.36 15.03 -12.41
CA ASN A 308 -11.03 14.43 -12.40
C ASN A 308 -10.21 14.91 -11.18
N GLY A 309 -10.23 16.22 -10.90
CA GLY A 309 -9.54 16.81 -9.75
C GLY A 309 -10.05 16.27 -8.41
N SER A 310 -11.37 16.26 -8.19
CA SER A 310 -11.97 15.72 -6.95
C SER A 310 -11.55 14.28 -6.69
N PHE A 311 -11.71 13.43 -7.70
CA PHE A 311 -11.43 12.01 -7.57
C PHE A 311 -9.94 11.75 -7.44
N SER A 312 -9.08 12.54 -8.08
CA SER A 312 -7.62 12.44 -7.89
C SER A 312 -7.22 12.70 -6.43
N VAL A 313 -7.76 13.78 -5.84
CA VAL A 313 -7.50 14.15 -4.44
C VAL A 313 -8.03 13.11 -3.46
N ILE A 314 -9.24 12.59 -3.67
CA ILE A 314 -9.79 11.52 -2.83
C ILE A 314 -8.96 10.24 -2.97
N SER A 315 -8.47 9.95 -4.18
CA SER A 315 -7.75 8.72 -4.49
C SER A 315 -6.39 8.63 -3.82
N THR A 316 -5.66 9.73 -3.66
CA THR A 316 -4.36 9.69 -2.96
C THR A 316 -4.52 9.25 -1.51
N ALA A 317 -5.52 9.77 -0.80
CA ALA A 317 -5.83 9.34 0.57
C ALA A 317 -6.39 7.90 0.62
N LEU A 318 -7.29 7.57 -0.30
CA LEU A 318 -7.90 6.24 -0.36
C LEU A 318 -6.87 5.15 -0.70
N ALA A 319 -5.89 5.44 -1.55
CA ALA A 319 -4.79 4.54 -1.87
C ALA A 319 -3.98 4.18 -0.62
N ALA A 320 -3.70 5.13 0.27
CA ALA A 320 -3.00 4.87 1.53
C ALA A 320 -3.80 3.90 2.42
N VAL A 321 -5.10 4.12 2.59
CA VAL A 321 -5.97 3.27 3.41
C VAL A 321 -6.11 1.87 2.81
N ILE A 322 -6.35 1.75 1.50
CA ILE A 322 -6.45 0.44 0.83
C ILE A 322 -5.10 -0.29 0.89
N SER A 323 -3.98 0.42 0.72
CA SER A 323 -2.64 -0.20 0.85
C SER A 323 -2.43 -0.80 2.23
N VAL A 324 -2.87 -0.14 3.30
CA VAL A 324 -2.73 -0.64 4.67
C VAL A 324 -3.62 -1.86 4.93
N GLU A 325 -4.87 -1.83 4.48
CA GLU A 325 -5.86 -2.89 4.76
C GLU A 325 -5.77 -4.09 3.82
N ALA A 326 -5.54 -3.83 2.53
CA ALA A 326 -5.63 -4.82 1.45
C ALA A 326 -4.32 -4.95 0.63
N GLY A 327 -3.30 -4.13 0.90
CA GLY A 327 -2.01 -4.17 0.22
C GLY A 327 -1.98 -3.38 -1.10
N TYR A 328 -0.78 -2.97 -1.51
CA TYR A 328 -0.56 -2.17 -2.73
C TYR A 328 -0.97 -2.90 -4.02
N GLN A 329 -0.94 -4.24 -4.04
CA GLN A 329 -1.40 -5.02 -5.19
C GLN A 329 -2.88 -4.79 -5.46
N THR A 330 -3.69 -4.72 -4.40
CA THR A 330 -5.12 -4.42 -4.51
C THR A 330 -5.33 -3.01 -5.08
N VAL A 331 -4.55 -2.01 -4.62
CA VAL A 331 -4.60 -0.64 -5.16
C VAL A 331 -4.27 -0.63 -6.66
N MET A 332 -3.24 -1.36 -7.08
CA MET A 332 -2.87 -1.46 -8.50
C MET A 332 -3.96 -2.17 -9.33
N LEU A 333 -4.60 -3.23 -8.79
CA LEU A 333 -5.71 -3.90 -9.46
C LEU A 333 -6.94 -3.01 -9.59
N VAL A 334 -7.21 -2.13 -8.61
CA VAL A 334 -8.27 -1.13 -8.75
C VAL A 334 -7.91 -0.10 -9.83
N ALA A 335 -6.64 0.29 -9.96
CA ALA A 335 -6.19 1.13 -11.07
C ALA A 335 -6.40 0.46 -12.44
N VAL A 336 -6.09 -0.83 -12.55
CA VAL A 336 -6.37 -1.65 -13.74
C VAL A 336 -7.87 -1.64 -14.06
N ALA A 337 -8.72 -1.91 -13.07
CA ALA A 337 -10.17 -1.89 -13.23
C ALA A 337 -10.66 -0.49 -13.65
N ALA A 338 -10.09 0.58 -13.10
CA ALA A 338 -10.44 1.95 -13.43
C ALA A 338 -10.14 2.28 -14.91
N TYR A 339 -9.00 1.86 -15.45
CA TYR A 339 -8.71 2.05 -16.88
C TYR A 339 -9.57 1.17 -17.79
N LEU A 340 -9.89 -0.06 -17.39
CA LEU A 340 -10.86 -0.88 -18.14
C LEU A 340 -12.25 -0.25 -18.17
N LEU A 341 -12.73 0.27 -17.02
CA LEU A 341 -13.98 1.02 -16.93
C LEU A 341 -13.92 2.30 -17.77
N ALA A 342 -12.77 2.99 -17.83
CA ALA A 342 -12.57 4.12 -18.72
C ALA A 342 -12.82 3.69 -20.18
N GLY A 343 -12.19 2.59 -20.62
CA GLY A 343 -12.41 2.02 -21.94
C GLY A 343 -13.88 1.66 -22.21
N ILE A 344 -14.55 0.97 -21.28
CA ILE A 344 -15.96 0.57 -21.43
C ILE A 344 -16.90 1.77 -21.45
N SER A 345 -16.63 2.80 -20.64
CA SER A 345 -17.44 4.02 -20.61
C SER A 345 -17.49 4.70 -21.99
N THR A 346 -16.48 4.47 -22.83
CA THR A 346 -16.48 4.97 -24.22
C THR A 346 -17.38 4.20 -25.19
N ARG A 347 -17.87 3.01 -24.80
CA ARG A 347 -18.73 2.10 -25.61
C ARG A 347 -20.22 2.44 -25.47
N PHE A 348 -20.64 2.95 -24.31
CA PHE A 348 -22.02 3.38 -24.14
C PHE A 348 -22.31 4.54 -25.10
N ARG A 349 -23.53 4.57 -25.67
CA ARG A 349 -24.04 5.57 -26.65
C ARG A 349 -23.86 7.06 -26.28
N LEU A 350 -23.19 7.38 -25.17
CA LEU A 350 -22.70 8.71 -24.82
C LEU A 350 -21.57 9.24 -25.74
N PHE A 351 -20.88 8.35 -26.46
CA PHE A 351 -20.04 8.70 -27.61
C PHE A 351 -20.71 8.37 -28.96
N SER A 352 -22.05 8.38 -29.03
CA SER A 352 -22.78 8.41 -30.30
C SER A 352 -22.53 9.70 -31.11
N ILE A 353 -21.72 10.63 -30.60
CA ILE A 353 -21.20 11.78 -31.35
C ILE A 353 -19.82 11.49 -31.97
N PHE A 354 -19.31 10.25 -31.89
CA PHE A 354 -18.12 9.83 -32.67
C PHE A 354 -18.44 9.37 -34.09
N VAL A 355 -19.73 9.37 -34.47
CA VAL A 355 -20.19 9.08 -35.81
C VAL A 355 -21.21 10.14 -36.22
N LYS A 356 -20.69 11.28 -36.67
CA LYS A 356 -21.04 11.85 -37.97
C LYS A 356 -19.81 12.52 -38.55
#